data_AF-A0A382A0N5-F1
#
_entry.id   AF-A0A382A0N5-F1
#
_cell.length_a   1.000
_cell.length_b   1.000
_cell.length_c   1.000
_cell.angle_alpha   90.00
_cell.angle_beta   90.00
_cell.angle_gamma   90.00
#
_symmetry.space_group_name_H-M   'P 1'
#
loop_
_entity.id
_entity.type
_entity.pdbx_description
1 polymer ?
#
loop_
_entity_poly.entity_id
_entity_poly.type
_entity_poly.pdbx_seq_one_letter_code
_entity_poly.pdbx_strand_id
1 'polypeptide(L)'
;MLIRLKLLVVLLIGFFFFPAQLYANTFHQLLEEKQKLEKQLGVQTLECFPFIKKIGFTEDQIPLIEQCLTGTLTLNEAFTDSANSNYKIIGISNRFLSTAGFHTILIPWNATRNEVIKFLNNRPNHEEQTAFLDKIRGLKQEISRKLRIRQFYCSQEISNDHCLKGYENLVAVRLPDTRRTIGWQEIVITHTHTPPDSPGKLILSFNDSPAKMREHLLTDPFQTWKPRQKMYEKIQEKFGSVFKNKLGLENLICAVDISMEECEQGAGNLAKASQNTGFRMRHWGRVTINRHNTLIQGDFHAFIRYDLPPQEIQKYFSRKALKTQVTKKASLATKLEGRTKNNPTQLRTVCDLESLRSDLCAGSFETFIRFVKKNRDYRVQVPWDTLMFVDGTQLGRVNFALNSSSRDTYLYIDANSDDAEFASYLNQFRKTTRRAP
;
A
#
# COMPACT_ATOMS: atom_id res chain seq x y z
N MET A 1 -55.41 -6.62 35.89
CA MET A 1 -54.64 -7.75 35.31
C MET A 1 -54.20 -7.39 33.89
N LEU A 2 -53.34 -6.39 33.77
CA LEU A 2 -52.99 -5.75 32.49
C LEU A 2 -51.54 -5.25 32.49
N ILE A 3 -50.62 -6.06 33.04
CA ILE A 3 -49.20 -5.67 33.20
C ILE A 3 -48.24 -6.78 32.67
N ARG A 4 -48.75 -7.89 32.13
CA ARG A 4 -47.89 -9.01 31.66
C ARG A 4 -47.78 -9.19 30.14
N LEU A 5 -48.30 -8.28 29.32
CA LEU A 5 -48.26 -8.40 27.85
C LEU A 5 -47.42 -7.34 27.12
N LYS A 6 -46.73 -6.44 27.85
CA LYS A 6 -45.85 -5.43 27.24
C LYS A 6 -44.34 -5.72 27.38
N LEU A 7 -43.94 -6.64 28.27
CA LEU A 7 -42.53 -6.99 28.42
C LEU A 7 -42.01 -8.03 27.41
N LEU A 8 -42.90 -8.73 26.69
CA LEU A 8 -42.48 -9.77 25.73
C LEU A 8 -42.29 -9.23 24.30
N VAL A 9 -42.74 -8.02 23.99
CA VAL A 9 -42.60 -7.41 22.66
C VAL A 9 -41.34 -6.53 22.56
N VAL A 10 -40.79 -6.05 23.69
CA VAL A 10 -39.56 -5.23 23.70
C VAL A 10 -38.29 -6.10 23.63
N LEU A 11 -38.38 -7.40 23.94
CA LEU A 11 -37.26 -8.35 23.85
C LEU A 11 -37.14 -9.05 22.48
N LEU A 12 -38.11 -8.89 21.57
CA LEU A 12 -38.08 -9.45 20.21
C LEU A 12 -37.74 -8.43 19.11
N ILE A 13 -37.62 -7.14 19.46
CA ILE A 13 -37.19 -6.08 18.51
C ILE A 13 -35.66 -5.85 18.58
N GLY A 14 -34.96 -6.47 19.53
CA GLY A 14 -33.50 -6.34 19.72
C GLY A 14 -32.63 -7.40 19.02
N PHE A 15 -33.20 -8.34 18.25
CA PHE A 15 -32.48 -9.54 17.80
C PHE A 15 -32.54 -9.83 16.29
N PHE A 16 -32.70 -8.79 15.46
CA PHE A 16 -32.58 -8.88 13.99
C PHE A 16 -31.52 -7.94 13.39
N PHE A 17 -30.50 -7.56 14.17
CA PHE A 17 -29.19 -7.28 13.59
C PHE A 17 -28.42 -8.59 13.59
N PHE A 18 -28.66 -9.43 12.57
CA PHE A 18 -27.64 -10.41 12.22
C PHE A 18 -26.36 -9.61 11.94
N PRO A 19 -25.27 -9.81 12.68
CA PRO A 19 -24.09 -9.00 12.49
C PRO A 19 -23.58 -9.35 11.09
N ALA A 20 -23.51 -8.34 10.22
CA ALA A 20 -22.92 -8.49 8.89
C ALA A 20 -21.51 -9.13 8.94
N GLN A 21 -20.88 -9.11 10.13
CA GLN A 21 -19.64 -9.78 10.50
C GLN A 21 -19.60 -11.30 10.27
N LEU A 22 -20.72 -12.02 10.34
CA LEU A 22 -20.73 -13.49 10.12
C LEU A 22 -20.35 -13.88 8.68
N TYR A 23 -20.47 -12.95 7.73
CA TYR A 23 -20.17 -13.15 6.31
C TYR A 23 -19.14 -12.14 5.78
N ALA A 24 -18.52 -11.33 6.64
CA ALA A 24 -17.57 -10.33 6.19
C ALA A 24 -16.18 -10.96 6.06
N ASN A 25 -15.59 -10.89 4.87
CA ASN A 25 -14.18 -11.23 4.72
C ASN A 25 -13.28 -10.19 5.41
N THR A 26 -12.00 -10.53 5.60
CA THR A 26 -11.02 -9.70 6.31
C THR A 26 -10.93 -8.28 5.76
N PHE A 27 -11.05 -8.11 4.45
CA PHE A 27 -11.01 -6.80 3.80
C PHE A 27 -12.23 -5.94 4.17
N HIS A 28 -13.44 -6.49 4.15
CA HIS A 28 -14.65 -5.76 4.56
C HIS A 28 -14.59 -5.37 6.05
N GLN A 29 -14.12 -6.28 6.92
CA GLN A 29 -13.94 -5.97 8.34
C GLN A 29 -12.94 -4.83 8.55
N LEU A 30 -11.84 -4.79 7.79
CA LEU A 30 -10.88 -3.67 7.84
C LEU A 30 -11.50 -2.33 7.44
N LEU A 31 -12.36 -2.31 6.41
CA LEU A 31 -13.07 -1.09 6.01
C LEU A 31 -14.00 -0.59 7.12
N GLU A 32 -14.72 -1.49 7.78
CA GLU A 32 -15.60 -1.17 8.91
C GLU A 32 -14.80 -0.63 10.10
N GLU A 33 -13.70 -1.29 10.48
CA GLU A 33 -12.85 -0.84 11.59
C GLU A 33 -12.17 0.49 11.30
N LYS A 34 -11.74 0.74 10.06
CA LYS A 34 -11.26 2.06 9.64
C LYS A 34 -12.33 3.13 9.77
N GLN A 35 -13.57 2.83 9.38
CA GLN A 35 -14.67 3.79 9.51
C GLN A 35 -14.96 4.15 10.98
N LYS A 36 -14.79 3.20 11.91
CA LYS A 36 -14.86 3.47 13.35
C LYS A 36 -13.75 4.41 13.80
N LEU A 37 -12.49 4.12 13.45
CA LEU A 37 -11.34 4.97 13.75
C LEU A 37 -11.51 6.40 13.22
N GLU A 38 -12.07 6.56 12.02
CA GLU A 38 -12.36 7.86 11.42
C GLU A 38 -13.38 8.65 12.23
N LYS A 39 -14.55 8.05 12.49
CA LYS A 39 -15.68 8.73 13.13
C LYS A 39 -15.40 9.03 14.60
N GLN A 40 -14.74 8.12 15.31
CA GLN A 40 -14.54 8.23 16.75
C GLN A 40 -13.28 9.01 17.11
N LEU A 41 -12.21 8.90 16.30
CA LEU A 41 -10.88 9.39 16.68
C LEU A 41 -10.28 10.38 15.67
N GLY A 42 -10.94 10.62 14.53
CA GLY A 42 -10.44 11.54 13.51
C GLY A 42 -9.15 11.06 12.82
N VAL A 43 -8.93 9.74 12.79
CA VAL A 43 -7.80 9.09 12.09
C VAL A 43 -8.03 9.19 10.59
N GLN A 44 -7.13 9.89 9.90
CA GLN A 44 -7.23 10.12 8.45
C GLN A 44 -6.70 8.94 7.66
N THR A 45 -5.60 8.32 8.10
CA THR A 45 -4.92 7.25 7.37
C THR A 45 -4.74 6.03 8.27
N LEU A 46 -5.08 4.85 7.74
CA LEU A 46 -4.75 3.55 8.32
C LEU A 46 -4.03 2.73 7.25
N GLU A 47 -2.77 2.41 7.49
CA GLU A 47 -1.96 1.63 6.56
C GLU A 47 -1.60 0.28 7.16
N CYS A 48 -1.88 -0.80 6.42
CA CYS A 48 -1.45 -2.14 6.75
C CYS A 48 0.00 -2.34 6.30
N PHE A 49 0.86 -2.67 7.25
CA PHE A 49 2.30 -2.93 7.09
C PHE A 49 3.00 -1.86 6.24
N PRO A 50 2.96 -0.58 6.63
CA PRO A 50 3.67 0.47 5.90
C PRO A 50 5.17 0.15 5.85
N PHE A 51 5.79 0.49 4.72
CA PHE A 51 7.22 0.29 4.46
C PHE A 51 7.68 -1.17 4.42
N ILE A 52 6.77 -2.15 4.42
CA ILE A 52 7.16 -3.56 4.27
C ILE A 52 7.72 -3.79 2.86
N LYS A 53 8.97 -4.24 2.80
CA LYS A 53 9.68 -4.50 1.53
C LYS A 53 9.61 -5.97 1.12
N LYS A 54 9.42 -6.88 2.07
CA LYS A 54 9.40 -8.35 1.89
C LYS A 54 7.98 -8.86 2.09
N ILE A 55 7.23 -8.83 1.01
CA ILE A 55 5.83 -9.24 0.94
C ILE A 55 5.70 -10.66 0.34
N GLY A 56 6.80 -11.23 -0.18
CA GLY A 56 6.80 -12.59 -0.73
C GLY A 56 5.93 -12.70 -1.98
N PHE A 57 5.23 -13.82 -2.14
CA PHE A 57 4.22 -14.06 -3.15
C PHE A 57 2.87 -13.46 -2.75
N THR A 58 1.88 -13.44 -3.66
CA THR A 58 0.54 -12.90 -3.36
C THR A 58 -0.13 -13.63 -2.20
N GLU A 59 0.03 -14.95 -2.12
CA GLU A 59 -0.51 -15.79 -1.06
C GLU A 59 0.10 -15.46 0.31
N ASP A 60 1.36 -15.01 0.33
CA ASP A 60 2.05 -14.59 1.54
C ASP A 60 1.50 -13.26 2.09
N GLN A 61 0.68 -12.53 1.32
CA GLN A 61 0.06 -11.27 1.74
C GLN A 61 -1.22 -11.46 2.53
N ILE A 62 -1.94 -12.56 2.30
CA ILE A 62 -3.22 -12.83 2.98
C ILE A 62 -3.04 -12.81 4.51
N PRO A 63 -2.02 -13.50 5.09
CA PRO A 63 -1.76 -13.40 6.52
C PRO A 63 -1.43 -11.99 7.00
N LEU A 64 -0.79 -11.15 6.17
CA LEU A 64 -0.52 -9.75 6.54
C LEU A 64 -1.82 -8.93 6.65
N ILE A 65 -2.81 -9.22 5.82
CA ILE A 65 -4.10 -8.50 5.87
C ILE A 65 -4.87 -8.92 7.12
N GLU A 66 -4.84 -10.21 7.48
CA GLU A 66 -5.41 -10.73 8.74
C GLU A 66 -4.71 -10.18 9.98
N GLN A 67 -3.38 -10.11 9.96
CA GLN A 67 -2.59 -9.48 11.01
C GLN A 67 -2.94 -7.99 11.12
N CYS A 68 -3.11 -7.30 9.98
CA CYS A 68 -3.51 -5.90 10.00
C CYS A 68 -4.86 -5.70 10.68
N LEU A 69 -5.85 -6.56 10.37
CA LEU A 69 -7.16 -6.53 11.04
C LEU A 69 -7.00 -6.75 12.55
N THR A 70 -6.22 -7.75 12.94
CA THR A 70 -5.94 -8.04 14.36
C THR A 70 -5.37 -6.82 15.08
N GLY A 71 -4.34 -6.19 14.52
CA GLY A 71 -3.75 -4.98 15.10
C GLY A 71 -4.71 -3.80 15.15
N THR A 72 -5.57 -3.66 14.13
CA THR A 72 -6.59 -2.59 14.07
C THR A 72 -7.66 -2.77 15.14
N LEU A 73 -8.12 -4.01 15.36
CA LEU A 73 -9.08 -4.33 16.42
C LEU A 73 -8.49 -4.03 17.81
N THR A 74 -7.28 -4.53 18.10
CA THR A 74 -6.59 -4.25 19.37
C THR A 74 -6.36 -2.75 19.58
N LEU A 75 -6.06 -2.03 18.51
CA LEU A 75 -5.91 -0.57 18.55
C LEU A 75 -7.22 0.13 18.90
N ASN A 76 -8.33 -0.27 18.28
CA ASN A 76 -9.67 0.26 18.60
C ASN A 76 -10.02 0.03 20.07
N GLU A 77 -9.74 -1.17 20.61
CA GLU A 77 -9.97 -1.50 22.02
C GLU A 77 -9.02 -0.76 22.99
N ALA A 78 -7.81 -0.42 22.55
CA ALA A 78 -6.86 0.34 23.37
C ALA A 78 -7.21 1.83 23.41
N PHE A 79 -7.75 2.37 22.31
CA PHE A 79 -8.05 3.80 22.22
C PHE A 79 -9.14 4.25 23.16
N THR A 80 -10.16 3.43 23.41
CA THR A 80 -11.24 3.72 24.35
C THR A 80 -10.75 4.05 25.76
N ASP A 81 -9.55 3.59 26.10
CA ASP A 81 -8.96 3.71 27.44
C ASP A 81 -7.66 4.52 27.47
N SER A 82 -7.32 5.15 26.34
CA SER A 82 -6.13 6.00 26.22
C SER A 82 -6.45 7.48 26.45
N ALA A 83 -5.55 8.21 27.09
CA ALA A 83 -5.73 9.64 27.34
C ALA A 83 -5.42 10.51 26.10
N ASN A 84 -4.78 9.92 25.07
CA ASN A 84 -4.22 10.62 23.92
C ASN A 84 -4.62 9.96 22.60
N SER A 85 -5.66 10.49 21.95
CA SER A 85 -6.22 9.93 20.70
C SER A 85 -5.88 10.71 19.42
N ASN A 86 -5.20 11.86 19.50
CA ASN A 86 -5.03 12.74 18.34
C ASN A 86 -3.88 12.34 17.41
N TYR A 87 -3.94 11.15 16.82
CA TYR A 87 -3.06 10.68 15.75
C TYR A 87 -3.79 10.76 14.41
N LYS A 88 -3.14 11.30 13.38
CA LYS A 88 -3.76 11.44 12.05
C LYS A 88 -3.46 10.24 11.16
N ILE A 89 -2.27 9.68 11.28
CA ILE A 89 -1.79 8.58 10.45
C ILE A 89 -1.37 7.43 11.36
N ILE A 90 -1.94 6.25 11.13
CA ILE A 90 -1.63 5.05 11.89
C ILE A 90 -1.23 3.94 10.91
N GLY A 91 -0.14 3.25 11.24
CA GLY A 91 0.27 2.04 10.54
C GLY A 91 0.22 0.82 11.46
N ILE A 92 -0.45 -0.24 11.05
CA ILE A 92 -0.28 -1.55 11.70
C ILE A 92 0.97 -2.20 11.12
N SER A 93 1.92 -2.61 11.94
CA SER A 93 3.24 -3.07 11.50
C SER A 93 3.80 -4.17 12.42
N ASN A 94 5.11 -4.32 12.48
CA ASN A 94 5.82 -5.23 13.38
C ASN A 94 6.54 -4.51 14.54
N ARG A 95 6.34 -3.19 14.72
CA ARG A 95 7.04 -2.40 15.74
C ARG A 95 6.26 -1.17 16.17
N PHE A 96 6.59 -0.68 17.35
CA PHE A 96 6.20 0.65 17.80
C PHE A 96 7.10 1.71 17.15
N LEU A 97 6.52 2.80 16.66
CA LEU A 97 7.26 3.95 16.12
C LEU A 97 6.42 5.22 16.26
N SER A 98 7.04 6.34 16.64
CA SER A 98 6.49 7.68 16.46
C SER A 98 7.39 8.46 15.50
N THR A 99 6.79 9.03 14.46
CA THR A 99 7.50 9.70 13.36
C THR A 99 6.70 10.87 12.80
N ALA A 100 7.24 11.53 11.77
CA ALA A 100 6.62 12.63 11.05
C ALA A 100 6.11 13.76 11.96
N GLY A 101 6.87 14.12 12.99
CA GLY A 101 6.46 15.18 13.92
C GLY A 101 5.29 14.79 14.81
N PHE A 102 5.26 13.53 15.25
CA PHE A 102 4.28 12.98 16.20
C PHE A 102 2.86 12.77 15.64
N HIS A 103 2.65 13.00 14.34
CA HIS A 103 1.36 12.77 13.68
C HIS A 103 1.17 11.33 13.19
N THR A 104 2.28 10.61 13.00
CA THR A 104 2.29 9.25 12.49
C THR A 104 2.82 8.29 13.55
N ILE A 105 2.08 7.20 13.77
CA ILE A 105 2.51 6.11 14.63
C ILE A 105 2.44 4.76 13.92
N LEU A 106 3.34 3.85 14.31
CA LEU A 106 3.26 2.44 13.97
C LEU A 106 2.96 1.63 15.23
N ILE A 107 2.07 0.65 15.10
CA ILE A 107 1.65 -0.25 16.17
C ILE A 107 1.92 -1.70 15.72
N PRO A 108 2.60 -2.54 16.52
CA PRO A 108 2.75 -3.95 16.19
C PRO A 108 1.39 -4.65 16.14
N TRP A 109 1.14 -5.45 15.10
CA TRP A 109 -0.12 -6.18 14.96
C TRP A 109 -0.39 -7.16 16.11
N ASN A 110 0.68 -7.68 16.72
CA ASN A 110 0.67 -8.64 17.81
C ASN A 110 0.86 -7.99 19.19
N ALA A 111 0.88 -6.66 19.28
CA ALA A 111 0.93 -5.98 20.57
C ALA A 111 -0.34 -6.26 21.36
N THR A 112 -0.21 -6.45 22.66
CA THR A 112 -1.35 -6.53 23.58
C THR A 112 -1.99 -5.16 23.76
N ARG A 113 -3.28 -5.13 24.13
CA ARG A 113 -4.01 -3.89 24.46
C ARG A 113 -3.25 -3.00 25.44
N ASN A 114 -2.67 -3.58 26.50
CA ASN A 114 -1.93 -2.83 27.51
C ASN A 114 -0.62 -2.20 26.98
N GLU A 115 0.09 -2.90 26.08
CA GLU A 115 1.27 -2.34 25.42
C GLU A 115 0.92 -1.17 24.52
N VAL A 116 -0.19 -1.29 23.78
CA VAL A 116 -0.71 -0.19 22.94
C VAL A 116 -1.09 1.01 23.81
N ILE A 117 -1.85 0.81 24.90
CA ILE A 117 -2.20 1.89 25.83
C ILE A 117 -0.95 2.57 26.39
N LYS A 118 0.04 1.79 26.84
CA LYS A 118 1.31 2.32 27.35
C LYS A 118 2.02 3.17 26.30
N PHE A 119 2.08 2.70 25.06
CA PHE A 119 2.69 3.46 23.96
C PHE A 119 1.93 4.76 23.66
N LEU A 120 0.60 4.72 23.56
CA LEU A 120 -0.23 5.89 23.29
C LEU A 120 -0.13 6.94 24.40
N ASN A 121 -0.05 6.51 25.66
CA ASN A 121 0.07 7.39 26.83
C ASN A 121 1.49 7.95 27.01
N ASN A 122 2.52 7.31 26.45
CA ASN A 122 3.90 7.81 26.48
C ASN A 122 4.18 8.88 25.41
N ARG A 123 3.15 9.51 24.87
CA ARG A 123 3.28 10.62 23.92
C ARG A 123 3.79 11.87 24.67
N PRO A 124 4.82 12.56 24.16
CA PRO A 124 5.26 13.84 24.73
C PRO A 124 4.11 14.84 24.80
N ASN A 125 4.11 15.73 25.78
CA ASN A 125 3.08 16.75 25.89
C ASN A 125 3.22 17.83 24.77
N HIS A 126 2.26 18.75 24.67
CA HIS A 126 2.26 19.76 23.59
C HIS A 126 3.50 20.67 23.63
N GLU A 127 3.98 21.02 24.82
CA GLU A 127 5.14 21.90 25.00
C GLU A 127 6.43 21.20 24.55
N GLU A 128 6.61 19.94 24.95
CA GLU A 128 7.73 19.09 24.51
C GLU A 128 7.72 18.86 22.99
N GLN A 129 6.53 18.59 22.41
CA GLN A 129 6.38 18.46 20.96
C GLN A 129 6.76 19.77 20.25
N THR A 130 6.34 20.92 20.77
CA THR A 130 6.65 22.24 20.20
C THR A 130 8.15 22.52 20.24
N ALA A 131 8.79 22.33 21.40
CA ALA A 131 10.22 22.52 21.56
C ALA A 131 11.04 21.62 20.62
N PHE A 132 10.63 20.35 20.47
CA PHE A 132 11.26 19.43 19.52
C PHE A 132 11.13 19.92 18.07
N LEU A 133 9.94 20.34 17.66
CA LEU A 133 9.69 20.82 16.30
C LEU A 133 10.43 22.13 16.00
N ASP A 134 10.55 23.03 16.98
CA ASP A 134 11.33 24.26 16.84
C ASP A 134 12.82 23.97 16.65
N LYS A 135 13.37 23.01 17.40
CA LYS A 135 14.76 22.54 17.20
C LYS A 135 14.97 21.99 15.79
N ILE A 136 14.04 21.16 15.29
CA ILE A 136 14.08 20.66 13.90
C ILE A 136 14.04 21.81 12.89
N ARG A 137 13.16 22.80 13.07
CA ARG A 137 13.07 23.96 12.16
C ARG A 137 14.38 24.76 12.13
N GLY A 138 15.00 25.00 13.29
CA GLY A 138 16.31 25.67 13.37
C GLY A 138 17.40 24.93 12.59
N LEU A 139 17.51 23.61 12.80
CA LEU A 139 18.46 22.77 12.06
C LEU A 139 18.20 22.79 10.55
N LYS A 140 16.93 22.73 10.13
CA LYS A 140 16.57 22.81 8.72
C LYS A 140 17.02 24.13 8.08
N GLN A 141 16.80 25.26 8.74
CA GLN A 141 17.24 26.56 8.24
C GLN A 141 18.77 26.61 8.07
N GLU A 142 19.51 26.05 9.03
CA GLU A 142 20.97 26.00 8.94
C GLU A 142 21.46 25.11 7.79
N ILE A 143 20.85 23.93 7.60
CA ILE A 143 21.15 23.02 6.49
C ILE A 143 20.88 23.72 5.15
N SER A 144 19.71 24.34 4.98
CA SER A 144 19.35 25.08 3.76
C SER A 144 20.37 26.15 3.42
N ARG A 145 20.81 26.93 4.42
CA ARG A 145 21.81 27.99 4.25
C ARG A 145 23.18 27.44 3.83
N LYS A 146 23.61 26.33 4.45
CA LYS A 146 24.93 25.71 4.22
C LYS A 146 24.99 24.96 2.89
N LEU A 147 23.99 24.13 2.59
CA LEU A 147 24.05 23.17 1.48
C LEU A 147 23.38 23.68 0.19
N ARG A 148 22.46 24.66 0.28
CA ARG A 148 21.69 25.21 -0.86
C ARG A 148 20.91 24.15 -1.66
N ILE A 149 20.34 23.16 -0.96
CA ILE A 149 19.62 22.03 -1.55
C ILE A 149 18.12 22.35 -1.63
N ARG A 150 17.45 21.88 -2.68
CA ARG A 150 16.02 22.16 -2.92
C ARG A 150 15.13 21.41 -1.94
N GLN A 151 15.40 20.14 -1.70
CA GLN A 151 14.59 19.30 -0.82
C GLN A 151 15.46 18.46 0.09
N PHE A 152 15.12 18.42 1.37
CA PHE A 152 15.71 17.47 2.29
C PHE A 152 14.74 17.12 3.40
N TYR A 153 14.67 15.84 3.74
CA TYR A 153 13.72 15.33 4.72
C TYR A 153 14.18 14.00 5.32
N CYS A 154 13.51 13.57 6.38
CA CYS A 154 13.69 12.26 6.98
C CYS A 154 12.64 11.29 6.45
N SER A 155 13.05 10.05 6.20
CA SER A 155 12.11 8.96 5.92
C SER A 155 11.13 8.77 7.08
N GLN A 156 9.88 8.45 6.78
CA GLN A 156 8.90 8.05 7.81
C GLN A 156 9.24 6.67 8.41
N GLU A 157 10.21 5.95 7.85
CA GLU A 157 10.70 4.69 8.42
C GLU A 157 11.51 4.89 9.72
N ILE A 158 11.96 6.10 10.05
CA ILE A 158 12.79 6.38 11.23
C ILE A 158 12.01 7.17 12.29
N SER A 159 12.45 7.10 13.56
CA SER A 159 11.81 7.85 14.65
C SER A 159 12.11 9.33 14.56
N ASN A 160 11.34 10.15 15.28
CA ASN A 160 11.63 11.57 15.44
C ASN A 160 13.06 11.79 15.97
N ASP A 161 13.51 11.03 16.97
CA ASP A 161 14.86 11.17 17.53
C ASP A 161 15.97 10.80 16.55
N HIS A 162 15.77 9.74 15.76
CA HIS A 162 16.71 9.39 14.69
C HIS A 162 16.77 10.48 13.62
N CYS A 163 15.62 11.08 13.27
CA CYS A 163 15.58 12.21 12.36
C CYS A 163 16.36 13.41 12.91
N LEU A 164 16.15 13.75 14.19
CA LEU A 164 16.88 14.83 14.86
C LEU A 164 18.39 14.60 14.80
N LYS A 165 18.85 13.40 15.20
CA LYS A 165 20.26 13.02 15.14
C LYS A 165 20.85 13.16 13.74
N GLY A 166 20.10 12.73 12.72
CA GLY A 166 20.52 12.85 11.33
C GLY A 166 20.71 14.32 10.89
N TYR A 167 19.79 15.21 11.25
CA TYR A 167 19.94 16.64 10.96
C TYR A 167 21.08 17.28 11.75
N GLU A 168 21.29 16.93 13.01
CA GLU A 168 22.43 17.40 13.81
C GLU A 168 23.76 17.01 13.14
N ASN A 169 23.89 15.75 12.71
CA ASN A 169 25.06 15.26 11.97
C ASN A 169 25.26 16.01 10.65
N LEU A 170 24.18 16.26 9.90
CA LEU A 170 24.23 16.96 8.62
C LEU A 170 24.63 18.44 8.78
N VAL A 171 24.15 19.11 9.83
CA VAL A 171 24.56 20.48 10.18
C VAL A 171 26.04 20.56 10.53
N ALA A 172 26.57 19.54 11.22
CA ALA A 172 27.96 19.48 11.63
C ALA A 172 28.94 19.22 10.47
N VAL A 173 28.45 18.90 9.27
CA VAL A 173 29.29 18.72 8.08
C VAL A 173 30.02 20.02 7.73
N ARG A 174 31.34 19.91 7.60
CA ARG A 174 32.20 20.99 7.10
C ARG A 174 32.53 20.73 5.64
N LEU A 175 31.99 21.56 4.75
CA LEU A 175 32.33 21.54 3.33
C LEU A 175 33.54 22.44 3.04
N PRO A 176 34.34 22.15 2.00
CA PRO A 176 35.39 23.06 1.57
C PRO A 176 34.82 24.42 1.15
N ASP A 177 35.56 25.51 1.38
CA ASP A 177 35.17 26.87 0.99
C ASP A 177 35.12 27.10 -0.53
N THR A 178 35.50 26.09 -1.32
CA THR A 178 35.39 26.16 -2.78
C THR A 178 33.91 26.20 -3.17
N ARG A 179 33.54 27.09 -4.09
CA ARG A 179 32.17 27.28 -4.61
C ARG A 179 31.65 26.09 -5.42
N ARG A 180 32.02 24.85 -5.08
CA ARG A 180 31.44 23.66 -5.69
C ARG A 180 30.02 23.53 -5.16
N THR A 181 29.05 23.90 -5.98
CA THR A 181 27.64 23.64 -5.69
C THR A 181 27.48 22.13 -5.54
N ILE A 182 26.95 21.71 -4.39
CA ILE A 182 26.54 20.33 -4.17
C ILE A 182 25.50 20.03 -5.24
N GLY A 183 25.79 19.09 -6.14
CA GLY A 183 24.91 18.80 -7.29
C GLY A 183 23.63 18.07 -6.91
N TRP A 184 23.47 17.70 -5.64
CA TRP A 184 22.30 17.01 -5.10
C TRP A 184 21.10 17.97 -5.02
N GLN A 185 19.98 17.54 -5.59
CA GLN A 185 18.69 18.24 -5.55
C GLN A 185 17.86 17.82 -4.34
N GLU A 186 18.00 16.57 -3.92
CA GLU A 186 17.25 15.95 -2.85
C GLU A 186 18.18 15.20 -1.87
N ILE A 187 17.97 15.36 -0.56
CA ILE A 187 18.62 14.53 0.48
C ILE A 187 17.56 13.85 1.36
N VAL A 188 17.67 12.54 1.51
CA VAL A 188 16.82 11.76 2.41
C VAL A 188 17.65 11.15 3.53
N ILE A 189 17.29 11.40 4.78
CA ILE A 189 17.88 10.75 5.96
C ILE A 189 17.04 9.53 6.33
N THR A 190 17.67 8.36 6.44
CA THR A 190 17.00 7.07 6.73
C THR A 190 17.90 6.14 7.55
N HIS A 191 17.53 4.87 7.70
CA HIS A 191 18.29 3.86 8.47
C HIS A 191 19.70 3.64 7.95
N THR A 192 19.85 3.47 6.64
CA THR A 192 21.11 3.09 6.00
C THR A 192 21.32 3.87 4.72
N HIS A 193 22.58 4.17 4.40
CA HIS A 193 22.94 4.67 3.08
C HIS A 193 22.62 3.62 2.01
N THR A 194 21.92 4.02 0.95
CA THR A 194 21.61 3.17 -0.21
C THR A 194 21.81 3.95 -1.51
N PRO A 195 22.07 3.29 -2.64
CA PRO A 195 22.10 3.95 -3.94
C PRO A 195 20.81 4.72 -4.23
N PRO A 196 20.87 5.88 -4.89
CA PRO A 196 19.68 6.69 -5.14
C PRO A 196 18.79 6.12 -6.24
N ASP A 197 17.48 6.36 -6.12
CA ASP A 197 16.45 5.93 -7.09
C ASP A 197 16.37 6.82 -8.32
N SER A 198 16.85 8.05 -8.22
CA SER A 198 16.78 9.06 -9.27
C SER A 198 18.07 9.88 -9.34
N PRO A 199 18.37 10.48 -10.51
CA PRO A 199 19.49 11.41 -10.64
C PRO A 199 19.34 12.59 -9.67
N GLY A 200 20.41 12.92 -8.94
CA GLY A 200 20.40 14.09 -8.06
C GLY A 200 19.76 13.87 -6.68
N LYS A 201 19.37 12.65 -6.33
CA LYS A 201 18.97 12.29 -4.96
C LYS A 201 20.12 11.66 -4.19
N LEU A 202 20.28 12.02 -2.92
CA LEU A 202 21.24 11.41 -2.01
C LEU A 202 20.51 10.81 -0.80
N ILE A 203 20.82 9.56 -0.47
CA ILE A 203 20.27 8.88 0.71
C ILE A 203 21.38 8.78 1.76
N LEU A 204 21.15 9.28 2.96
CA LEU A 204 22.11 9.25 4.08
C LEU A 204 21.55 8.42 5.24
N SER A 205 22.41 7.77 6.01
CA SER A 205 22.01 7.18 7.29
C SER A 205 21.98 8.25 8.37
N PHE A 206 20.99 8.21 9.27
CA PHE A 206 21.01 9.04 10.47
C PHE A 206 22.20 8.74 11.40
N ASN A 207 22.81 7.57 11.27
CA ASN A 207 24.00 7.16 12.01
C ASN A 207 25.31 7.50 11.31
N ASP A 208 25.29 8.06 10.09
CA ASP A 208 26.51 8.48 9.42
C ASP A 208 27.16 9.63 10.22
N SER A 209 28.48 9.54 10.41
CA SER A 209 29.23 10.63 11.03
C SER A 209 29.28 11.84 10.10
N PRO A 210 29.51 13.06 10.61
CA PRO A 210 29.66 14.25 9.75
C PRO A 210 30.76 14.09 8.68
N ALA A 211 31.84 13.36 8.98
CA ALA A 211 32.89 13.07 8.01
C ALA A 211 32.40 12.15 6.87
N LYS A 212 31.60 11.14 7.19
CA LYS A 212 31.03 10.22 6.20
C LYS A 212 29.94 10.90 5.36
N MET A 213 29.09 11.71 5.99
CA MET A 213 28.12 12.54 5.26
C MET A 213 28.83 13.51 4.30
N ARG A 214 29.96 14.11 4.72
CA ARG A 214 30.80 14.96 3.85
C ARG A 214 31.27 14.21 2.61
N GLU A 215 31.78 13.00 2.78
CA GLU A 215 32.23 12.16 1.66
C GLU A 215 31.11 11.96 0.64
N HIS A 216 29.93 11.54 1.10
CA HIS A 216 28.75 11.34 0.25
C HIS A 216 28.27 12.63 -0.45
N LEU A 217 28.31 13.77 0.25
CA LEU A 217 27.93 15.07 -0.31
C LEU A 217 28.87 15.56 -1.42
N LEU A 218 30.14 15.20 -1.35
CA LEU A 218 31.16 15.62 -2.33
C LEU A 218 31.21 14.72 -3.57
N THR A 219 30.54 13.57 -3.56
CA THR A 219 30.39 12.70 -4.72
C THR A 219 29.53 13.36 -5.80
N ASP A 220 29.96 13.27 -7.06
CA ASP A 220 29.20 13.77 -8.21
C ASP A 220 27.91 12.94 -8.38
N PRO A 221 26.71 13.56 -8.35
CA PRO A 221 25.46 12.86 -8.60
C PRO A 221 25.45 12.05 -9.89
N PHE A 222 26.09 12.53 -10.96
CA PHE A 222 26.16 11.82 -12.24
C PHE A 222 27.10 10.62 -12.19
N GLN A 223 28.14 10.64 -11.34
CA GLN A 223 28.96 9.44 -11.11
C GLN A 223 28.15 8.34 -10.42
N THR A 224 27.15 8.68 -9.60
CA THR A 224 26.27 7.68 -9.00
C THR A 224 25.25 7.10 -9.99
N TRP A 225 24.83 7.87 -11.00
CA TRP A 225 23.83 7.44 -11.98
C TRP A 225 24.39 6.73 -13.23
N LYS A 226 25.54 7.20 -13.77
CA LYS A 226 26.16 6.63 -14.98
C LYS A 226 26.31 5.11 -14.97
N PRO A 227 26.72 4.46 -13.86
CA PRO A 227 26.83 3.01 -13.81
C PRO A 227 25.50 2.27 -14.03
N ARG A 228 24.37 2.84 -13.59
CA ARG A 228 23.03 2.26 -13.84
C ARG A 228 22.66 2.29 -15.31
N GLN A 229 22.96 3.39 -15.99
CA GLN A 229 22.73 3.49 -17.44
C GLN A 229 23.52 2.40 -18.19
N LYS A 230 24.82 2.26 -17.89
CA LYS A 230 25.67 1.23 -18.48
C LYS A 230 25.17 -0.20 -18.20
N MET A 231 24.64 -0.45 -17.00
CA MET A 231 24.02 -1.73 -16.67
C MET A 231 22.81 -2.02 -17.57
N TYR A 232 21.90 -1.05 -17.76
CA TYR A 232 20.75 -1.23 -18.65
C TYR A 232 21.17 -1.46 -20.11
N GLU A 233 22.19 -0.74 -20.60
CA GLU A 233 22.77 -0.96 -21.92
C GLU A 233 23.30 -2.40 -22.07
N LYS A 234 24.02 -2.91 -21.07
CA LYS A 234 24.55 -4.28 -21.05
C LYS A 234 23.45 -5.36 -20.98
N ILE A 235 22.40 -5.14 -20.18
CA ILE A 235 21.23 -6.04 -20.13
C ILE A 235 20.53 -6.04 -21.50
N GLN A 236 20.37 -4.88 -22.11
CA GLN A 236 19.74 -4.74 -23.42
C GLN A 236 20.55 -5.45 -24.51
N GLU A 237 21.88 -5.31 -24.50
CA GLU A 237 22.78 -6.01 -25.43
C GLU A 237 22.68 -7.53 -25.29
N LYS A 238 22.73 -8.05 -24.05
CA LYS A 238 22.71 -9.50 -23.79
C LYS A 238 21.35 -10.16 -23.98
N PHE A 239 20.27 -9.50 -23.55
CA PHE A 239 18.96 -10.13 -23.37
C PHE A 239 17.81 -9.41 -24.09
N GLY A 240 18.04 -8.21 -24.65
CA GLY A 240 16.99 -7.38 -25.22
C GLY A 240 16.18 -8.08 -26.32
N SER A 241 16.83 -8.87 -27.18
CA SER A 241 16.13 -9.66 -28.21
C SER A 241 15.19 -10.73 -27.60
N VAL A 242 15.62 -11.40 -26.53
CA VAL A 242 14.79 -12.39 -25.83
C VAL A 242 13.58 -11.71 -25.19
N PHE A 243 13.79 -10.60 -24.49
CA PHE A 243 12.73 -9.87 -23.82
C PHE A 243 11.71 -9.28 -24.79
N LYS A 244 12.16 -8.65 -25.88
CA LYS A 244 11.28 -8.06 -26.88
C LYS A 244 10.59 -9.11 -27.76
N ASN A 245 11.35 -10.07 -28.30
CA ASN A 245 10.84 -10.93 -29.37
C ASN A 245 10.22 -12.24 -28.85
N LYS A 246 10.72 -12.79 -27.73
CA LYS A 246 10.19 -14.06 -27.17
C LYS A 246 9.12 -13.82 -26.12
N LEU A 247 9.39 -12.96 -25.13
CA LEU A 247 8.43 -12.68 -24.06
C LEU A 247 7.43 -11.60 -24.48
N GLY A 248 7.89 -10.57 -25.20
CA GLY A 248 7.09 -9.38 -25.49
C GLY A 248 6.97 -8.49 -24.26
N LEU A 249 8.07 -8.31 -23.52
CA LEU A 249 8.09 -7.42 -22.35
C LEU A 249 7.88 -5.98 -22.81
N GLU A 250 7.08 -5.23 -22.06
CA GLU A 250 6.94 -3.79 -22.25
C GLU A 250 8.25 -3.09 -21.90
N ASN A 251 8.82 -3.42 -20.73
CA ASN A 251 10.10 -2.94 -20.23
C ASN A 251 10.63 -3.87 -19.12
N LEU A 252 11.94 -3.87 -18.93
CA LEU A 252 12.60 -4.45 -17.75
C LEU A 252 13.14 -3.31 -16.88
N ILE A 253 12.82 -3.33 -15.59
CA ILE A 253 13.31 -2.36 -14.60
C ILE A 253 14.07 -3.10 -13.50
N CYS A 254 15.21 -2.57 -13.10
CA CYS A 254 15.92 -2.97 -11.89
C CYS A 254 15.45 -2.10 -10.73
N ALA A 255 15.09 -2.71 -9.61
CA ALA A 255 14.82 -1.98 -8.38
C ALA A 255 16.06 -1.19 -7.95
N VAL A 256 15.82 -0.15 -7.17
CA VAL A 256 16.84 0.83 -6.82
C VAL A 256 17.86 0.25 -5.84
N ASP A 257 17.40 -0.65 -4.99
CA ASP A 257 18.15 -1.19 -3.87
C ASP A 257 18.99 -2.43 -4.23
N ILE A 258 18.93 -2.88 -5.49
CA ILE A 258 19.74 -3.99 -6.01
C ILE A 258 21.03 -3.52 -6.70
N SER A 259 22.07 -4.34 -6.62
CA SER A 259 23.33 -4.15 -7.32
C SER A 259 23.20 -4.44 -8.82
N MET A 260 24.23 -4.06 -9.59
CA MET A 260 24.26 -4.36 -11.02
C MET A 260 24.35 -5.87 -11.28
N GLU A 261 25.15 -6.56 -10.47
CA GLU A 261 25.30 -8.02 -10.52
C GLU A 261 23.98 -8.72 -10.19
N GLU A 262 23.27 -8.26 -9.15
CA GLU A 262 21.95 -8.77 -8.80
C GLU A 262 20.97 -8.56 -9.96
N CYS A 263 20.91 -7.36 -10.55
CA CYS A 263 19.98 -7.15 -11.66
C CYS A 263 20.33 -7.98 -12.91
N GLU A 264 21.61 -8.06 -13.26
CA GLU A 264 22.07 -8.91 -14.37
C GLU A 264 21.75 -10.39 -14.14
N GLN A 265 21.91 -10.87 -12.91
CA GLN A 265 21.54 -12.23 -12.52
C GLN A 265 20.04 -12.47 -12.71
N GLY A 266 19.19 -11.58 -12.21
CA GLY A 266 17.74 -11.69 -12.36
C GLY A 266 17.29 -11.64 -13.81
N ALA A 267 17.86 -10.72 -14.60
CA ALA A 267 17.62 -10.66 -16.05
C ALA A 267 18.07 -11.96 -16.75
N GLY A 268 19.23 -12.49 -16.40
CA GLY A 268 19.74 -13.76 -16.93
C GLY A 268 18.85 -14.96 -16.56
N ASN A 269 18.35 -15.01 -15.33
CA ASN A 269 17.43 -16.04 -14.87
C ASN A 269 16.09 -15.98 -15.62
N LEU A 270 15.54 -14.77 -15.83
CA LEU A 270 14.35 -14.57 -16.65
C LEU A 270 14.57 -14.98 -18.12
N ALA A 271 15.73 -14.64 -18.69
CA ALA A 271 16.09 -15.04 -20.05
C ALA A 271 16.19 -16.56 -20.20
N LYS A 272 16.75 -17.26 -19.21
CA LYS A 272 16.76 -18.74 -19.16
C LYS A 272 15.36 -19.31 -18.98
N ALA A 273 14.54 -18.74 -18.09
CA ALA A 273 13.15 -19.15 -17.88
C ALA A 273 12.34 -19.04 -19.19
N SER A 274 12.64 -18.03 -20.01
CA SER A 274 12.01 -17.83 -21.32
C SER A 274 12.27 -18.95 -22.33
N GLN A 275 13.14 -19.93 -22.06
CA GLN A 275 13.33 -21.05 -22.99
C GLN A 275 12.12 -22.00 -23.06
N ASN A 276 11.28 -22.01 -22.02
CA ASN A 276 10.05 -22.80 -22.00
C ASN A 276 8.94 -22.16 -22.85
N THR A 277 8.37 -22.92 -23.79
CA THR A 277 7.31 -22.41 -24.70
C THR A 277 6.04 -21.99 -23.96
N GLY A 278 5.57 -22.78 -23.00
CA GLY A 278 4.38 -22.46 -22.21
C GLY A 278 4.53 -21.17 -21.40
N PHE A 279 5.75 -20.87 -20.96
CA PHE A 279 6.11 -19.62 -20.27
C PHE A 279 6.07 -18.40 -21.21
N ARG A 280 6.52 -18.53 -22.47
CA ARG A 280 6.46 -17.46 -23.48
C ARG A 280 5.03 -17.06 -23.85
N MET A 281 4.10 -18.01 -23.76
CA MET A 281 2.68 -17.79 -24.09
C MET A 281 1.91 -17.04 -22.99
N ARG A 282 2.51 -16.87 -21.81
CA ARG A 282 1.96 -16.03 -20.73
C ARG A 282 1.96 -14.56 -21.15
N HIS A 283 0.98 -13.81 -20.67
CA HIS A 283 0.93 -12.38 -20.93
C HIS A 283 1.93 -11.64 -20.04
N TRP A 284 2.77 -10.80 -20.63
CA TRP A 284 3.80 -10.04 -19.94
C TRP A 284 3.64 -8.55 -20.26
N GLY A 285 3.96 -7.70 -19.30
CA GLY A 285 4.18 -6.28 -19.50
C GLY A 285 5.50 -5.88 -18.88
N ARG A 286 5.50 -4.80 -18.09
CA ARG A 286 6.67 -4.43 -17.29
C ARG A 286 7.10 -5.52 -16.30
N VAL A 287 8.41 -5.79 -16.27
CA VAL A 287 9.03 -6.71 -15.29
C VAL A 287 10.02 -5.94 -14.43
N THR A 288 9.89 -6.04 -13.11
CA THR A 288 10.79 -5.41 -12.14
C THR A 288 11.62 -6.46 -11.41
N ILE A 289 12.94 -6.47 -11.64
CA ILE A 289 13.89 -7.30 -10.88
C ILE A 289 14.16 -6.62 -9.54
N ASN A 290 14.06 -7.34 -8.42
CA ASN A 290 14.24 -6.78 -7.09
C ASN A 290 14.82 -7.80 -6.09
N ARG A 291 15.11 -7.37 -4.85
CA ARG A 291 15.72 -8.22 -3.82
C ARG A 291 14.75 -9.15 -3.08
N HIS A 292 13.45 -8.88 -3.10
CA HIS A 292 12.54 -9.37 -2.08
C HIS A 292 11.35 -10.16 -2.61
N ASN A 293 10.61 -9.59 -3.56
CA ASN A 293 9.28 -10.06 -3.91
C ASN A 293 9.26 -10.66 -5.30
N THR A 294 8.48 -11.74 -5.43
CA THR A 294 8.06 -12.23 -6.74
C THR A 294 6.54 -12.20 -6.76
N LEU A 295 5.94 -11.35 -7.56
CA LEU A 295 4.49 -11.23 -7.61
C LEU A 295 3.98 -10.85 -8.99
N ILE A 296 2.71 -11.13 -9.21
CA ILE A 296 1.99 -10.68 -10.39
C ILE A 296 1.25 -9.41 -9.99
N GLN A 297 1.44 -8.34 -10.75
CA GLN A 297 0.68 -7.10 -10.60
C GLN A 297 -0.25 -6.95 -11.81
N GLY A 298 -1.55 -6.81 -11.56
CA GLY A 298 -2.57 -6.90 -12.61
C GLY A 298 -2.48 -8.21 -13.39
N ASP A 299 -2.74 -8.18 -14.70
CA ASP A 299 -2.62 -9.37 -15.55
C ASP A 299 -1.21 -9.57 -16.13
N PHE A 300 -0.46 -8.49 -16.31
CA PHE A 300 0.72 -8.48 -17.18
C PHE A 300 2.02 -8.10 -16.47
N HIS A 301 1.98 -7.22 -15.49
CA HIS A 301 3.18 -6.82 -14.77
C HIS A 301 3.69 -7.93 -13.84
N ALA A 302 4.99 -7.92 -13.59
CA ALA A 302 5.62 -8.88 -12.69
C ALA A 302 6.77 -8.25 -11.92
N PHE A 303 6.88 -8.63 -10.66
CA PHE A 303 8.09 -8.44 -9.85
C PHE A 303 8.78 -9.78 -9.74
N ILE A 304 10.10 -9.82 -9.88
CA ILE A 304 10.87 -11.06 -9.82
C ILE A 304 12.06 -10.86 -8.89
N ARG A 305 12.21 -11.76 -7.91
CA ARG A 305 13.38 -11.79 -7.04
C ARG A 305 14.62 -12.18 -7.87
N TYR A 306 15.69 -11.40 -7.77
CA TYR A 306 16.85 -11.52 -8.68
C TYR A 306 17.53 -12.89 -8.66
N ASP A 307 17.59 -13.53 -7.49
CA ASP A 307 18.22 -14.83 -7.26
C ASP A 307 17.28 -16.00 -7.56
N LEU A 308 16.01 -15.75 -7.96
CA LEU A 308 15.04 -16.81 -8.16
C LEU A 308 15.47 -17.70 -9.34
N PRO A 309 15.61 -19.02 -9.14
CA PRO A 309 16.02 -19.93 -10.20
C PRO A 309 15.03 -19.93 -11.38
N PRO A 310 15.49 -20.18 -12.62
CA PRO A 310 14.62 -20.20 -13.80
C PRO A 310 13.40 -21.12 -13.67
N GLN A 311 13.55 -22.27 -13.02
CA GLN A 311 12.48 -23.25 -12.81
C GLN A 311 11.42 -22.72 -11.84
N GLU A 312 11.82 -22.02 -10.78
CA GLU A 312 10.89 -21.40 -9.83
C GLU A 312 10.19 -20.19 -10.45
N ILE A 313 10.89 -19.41 -11.28
CA ILE A 313 10.26 -18.36 -12.11
C ILE A 313 9.18 -18.99 -13.00
N GLN A 314 9.50 -20.08 -13.71
CA GLN A 314 8.53 -20.78 -14.57
C GLN A 314 7.34 -21.31 -13.79
N LYS A 315 7.58 -21.98 -12.66
CA LYS A 315 6.55 -22.56 -11.80
C LYS A 315 5.62 -21.47 -11.28
N TYR A 316 6.16 -20.41 -10.71
CA TYR A 316 5.36 -19.33 -10.14
C TYR A 316 4.50 -18.62 -11.18
N PHE A 317 5.09 -18.23 -12.31
CA PHE A 317 4.36 -17.51 -13.35
C PHE A 317 3.57 -18.41 -14.31
N SER A 318 3.55 -19.74 -14.09
CA SER A 318 2.65 -20.65 -14.80
C SER A 318 1.18 -20.32 -14.57
N ARG A 319 0.87 -19.68 -13.43
CA ARG A 319 -0.47 -19.19 -13.07
C ARG A 319 -0.87 -17.91 -13.82
N LYS A 320 0.06 -17.19 -14.46
CA LYS A 320 -0.31 -16.04 -15.30
C LYS A 320 -1.22 -16.51 -16.42
N ALA A 321 -2.24 -15.72 -16.75
CA ALA A 321 -3.13 -16.02 -17.85
C ALA A 321 -2.37 -16.02 -19.19
N LEU A 322 -2.89 -16.79 -20.15
CA LEU A 322 -2.40 -16.77 -21.54
C LEU A 322 -2.78 -15.44 -22.20
N LYS A 323 -1.95 -14.97 -23.15
CA LYS A 323 -2.19 -13.72 -23.91
C LYS A 323 -3.63 -13.61 -24.45
N THR A 324 -4.13 -14.69 -25.06
CA THR A 324 -5.49 -14.75 -25.63
C THR A 324 -6.61 -14.67 -24.57
N GLN A 325 -6.40 -15.26 -23.41
CA GLN A 325 -7.37 -15.25 -22.31
C GLN A 325 -7.47 -13.85 -21.70
N VAL A 326 -6.35 -13.16 -21.51
CA VAL A 326 -6.33 -11.79 -20.98
C VAL A 326 -7.12 -10.85 -21.90
N THR A 327 -6.84 -10.85 -23.21
CA THR A 327 -7.58 -10.00 -24.17
C THR A 327 -9.09 -10.27 -24.14
N LYS A 328 -9.50 -11.54 -24.08
CA LYS A 328 -10.91 -11.93 -23.99
C LYS A 328 -11.54 -11.43 -22.69
N LYS A 329 -10.88 -11.60 -21.55
CA LYS A 329 -11.40 -11.19 -20.24
C LYS A 329 -11.43 -9.67 -20.09
N ALA A 330 -10.42 -8.94 -20.57
CA ALA A 330 -10.42 -7.48 -20.59
C ALA A 330 -11.59 -6.93 -21.43
N SER A 331 -11.82 -7.51 -22.62
CA SER A 331 -12.94 -7.15 -23.48
C SER A 331 -14.30 -7.44 -22.81
N LEU A 332 -14.41 -8.57 -22.12
CA LEU A 332 -15.62 -8.93 -21.37
C LEU A 332 -15.85 -7.97 -20.20
N ALA A 333 -14.82 -7.66 -19.41
CA ALA A 333 -14.90 -6.73 -18.28
C ALA A 333 -15.39 -5.35 -18.74
N THR A 334 -14.81 -4.81 -19.82
CA THR A 334 -15.23 -3.52 -20.42
C THR A 334 -16.71 -3.55 -20.85
N LYS A 335 -17.13 -4.65 -21.50
CA LYS A 335 -18.53 -4.83 -21.92
C LYS A 335 -19.48 -4.90 -20.72
N LEU A 336 -19.08 -5.61 -19.65
CA LEU A 336 -19.91 -5.77 -18.46
C LEU A 336 -19.99 -4.48 -17.65
N GLU A 337 -18.88 -3.74 -17.50
CA GLU A 337 -18.89 -2.39 -16.92
C GLU A 337 -19.86 -1.47 -17.66
N GLY A 338 -19.90 -1.53 -18.99
CA GLY A 338 -20.90 -0.80 -19.78
C GLY A 338 -22.35 -1.16 -19.44
N ARG A 339 -22.62 -2.42 -19.08
CA ARG A 339 -23.97 -2.93 -18.77
C ARG A 339 -24.45 -2.62 -17.36
N THR A 340 -23.53 -2.34 -16.44
CA THR A 340 -23.89 -1.95 -15.08
C THR A 340 -24.25 -0.47 -14.99
N LYS A 341 -23.96 0.33 -16.03
CA LYS A 341 -24.45 1.71 -16.14
C LYS A 341 -25.98 1.72 -16.16
N ASN A 342 -26.60 2.59 -15.36
CA ASN A 342 -28.06 2.78 -15.28
C ASN A 342 -28.85 1.57 -14.76
N ASN A 343 -28.37 0.95 -13.68
CA ASN A 343 -29.08 -0.13 -13.00
C ASN A 343 -29.93 0.42 -11.83
N PRO A 344 -30.92 -0.33 -11.33
CA PRO A 344 -31.82 0.15 -10.29
C PRO A 344 -31.11 0.57 -9.00
N THR A 345 -29.94 0.03 -8.66
CA THR A 345 -29.28 0.30 -7.37
C THR A 345 -28.77 1.73 -7.19
N GLN A 346 -28.70 2.51 -8.27
CA GLN A 346 -28.05 3.84 -8.36
C GLN A 346 -26.52 3.81 -8.20
N LEU A 347 -25.90 2.63 -8.15
CA LEU A 347 -24.44 2.50 -8.15
C LEU A 347 -23.91 2.35 -9.57
N ARG A 348 -22.94 3.16 -9.95
CA ARG A 348 -22.02 2.87 -11.06
C ARG A 348 -20.96 1.90 -10.55
N THR A 349 -20.83 0.73 -11.16
CA THR A 349 -19.72 -0.15 -10.80
C THR A 349 -18.49 0.17 -11.64
N VAL A 350 -17.33 0.18 -11.00
CA VAL A 350 -16.03 0.37 -11.65
C VAL A 350 -15.06 -0.69 -11.14
N CYS A 351 -14.12 -1.06 -11.99
CA CYS A 351 -13.05 -1.98 -11.65
C CYS A 351 -11.74 -1.37 -12.13
N ASP A 352 -10.72 -1.32 -11.26
CA ASP A 352 -9.42 -0.77 -11.63
C ASP A 352 -8.66 -1.72 -12.56
N LEU A 353 -8.95 -1.64 -13.87
CA LEU A 353 -8.29 -2.46 -14.88
C LEU A 353 -6.78 -2.19 -15.00
N GLU A 354 -6.28 -1.06 -14.51
CA GLU A 354 -4.84 -0.73 -14.64
C GLU A 354 -3.96 -1.65 -13.82
N SER A 355 -4.52 -2.28 -12.78
CA SER A 355 -3.74 -3.15 -11.89
C SER A 355 -4.54 -4.26 -11.22
N LEU A 356 -5.86 -4.36 -11.46
CA LEU A 356 -6.67 -5.52 -11.09
C LEU A 356 -6.68 -6.51 -12.26
N ARG A 357 -6.74 -7.80 -11.94
CA ARG A 357 -6.81 -8.82 -12.97
C ARG A 357 -8.16 -8.76 -13.71
N SER A 358 -8.11 -8.82 -15.04
CA SER A 358 -9.29 -8.71 -15.92
C SER A 358 -10.30 -9.83 -15.67
N ASP A 359 -9.82 -11.02 -15.31
CA ASP A 359 -10.67 -12.16 -14.97
C ASP A 359 -11.46 -11.91 -13.69
N LEU A 360 -10.80 -11.35 -12.67
CA LEU A 360 -11.36 -10.95 -11.41
C LEU A 360 -12.38 -9.81 -11.59
N CYS A 361 -12.08 -8.80 -12.42
CA CYS A 361 -13.04 -7.76 -12.80
C CYS A 361 -14.29 -8.33 -13.49
N ALA A 362 -14.11 -9.21 -14.48
CA ALA A 362 -15.23 -9.79 -15.19
C ALA A 362 -16.15 -10.58 -14.25
N GLY A 363 -15.57 -11.40 -13.35
CA GLY A 363 -16.32 -12.13 -12.33
C GLY A 363 -17.06 -11.20 -11.37
N SER A 364 -16.41 -10.13 -10.92
CA SER A 364 -17.00 -9.11 -10.05
C SER A 364 -18.23 -8.43 -10.67
N PHE A 365 -18.14 -8.01 -11.94
CA PHE A 365 -19.31 -7.44 -12.63
C PHE A 365 -20.44 -8.46 -12.80
N GLU A 366 -20.13 -9.74 -13.07
CA GLU A 366 -21.14 -10.80 -13.14
C GLU A 366 -21.84 -11.00 -11.80
N THR A 367 -21.10 -11.01 -10.68
CA THR A 367 -21.64 -11.07 -9.32
C THR A 367 -22.58 -9.89 -9.05
N PHE A 368 -22.18 -8.66 -9.36
CA PHE A 368 -23.07 -7.50 -9.20
C PHE A 368 -24.33 -7.61 -10.06
N ILE A 369 -24.23 -8.02 -11.32
CA ILE A 369 -25.41 -8.20 -12.18
C ILE A 369 -26.36 -9.26 -11.61
N ARG A 370 -25.84 -10.36 -11.04
CA ARG A 370 -26.66 -11.35 -10.33
C ARG A 370 -27.35 -10.75 -9.12
N PHE A 371 -26.62 -9.97 -8.30
CA PHE A 371 -27.18 -9.27 -7.15
C PHE A 371 -28.34 -8.35 -7.56
N VAL A 372 -28.17 -7.52 -8.58
CA VAL A 372 -29.20 -6.60 -9.09
C VAL A 372 -30.44 -7.35 -9.58
N LYS A 373 -30.26 -8.48 -10.27
CA LYS A 373 -31.38 -9.29 -10.75
C LYS A 373 -32.21 -9.88 -9.61
N LYS A 374 -31.53 -10.31 -8.52
CA LYS A 374 -32.16 -10.85 -7.31
C LYS A 374 -32.81 -9.77 -6.44
N ASN A 375 -32.29 -8.55 -6.44
CA ASN A 375 -32.70 -7.44 -5.56
C ASN A 375 -33.14 -6.19 -6.34
N ARG A 376 -34.23 -6.29 -7.11
CA ARG A 376 -34.68 -5.21 -8.02
C ARG A 376 -35.05 -3.90 -7.31
N ASP A 377 -35.47 -4.00 -6.06
CA ASP A 377 -35.88 -2.91 -5.17
C ASP A 377 -34.72 -2.33 -4.35
N TYR A 378 -33.51 -2.92 -4.42
CA TYR A 378 -32.35 -2.38 -3.73
C TYR A 378 -32.01 -0.99 -4.27
N ARG A 379 -31.75 -0.06 -3.35
CA ARG A 379 -31.27 1.31 -3.61
C ARG A 379 -30.19 1.60 -2.57
N VAL A 380 -29.05 2.13 -2.99
CA VAL A 380 -28.02 2.56 -2.04
C VAL A 380 -28.41 3.89 -1.38
N GLN A 381 -27.93 4.14 -0.17
CA GLN A 381 -28.07 5.41 0.53
C GLN A 381 -27.07 6.45 -0.02
N VAL A 382 -27.49 7.72 -0.11
CA VAL A 382 -26.60 8.87 -0.40
C VAL A 382 -25.53 8.98 0.70
N PRO A 383 -24.26 9.34 0.40
CA PRO A 383 -23.73 9.88 -0.86
C PRO A 383 -23.15 8.86 -1.84
N TRP A 384 -23.31 7.56 -1.58
CA TRP A 384 -22.68 6.52 -2.39
C TRP A 384 -23.28 6.46 -3.79
N ASP A 385 -22.46 6.67 -4.81
CA ASP A 385 -22.88 6.56 -6.22
C ASP A 385 -22.02 5.58 -7.03
N THR A 386 -20.93 5.11 -6.44
CA THR A 386 -19.93 4.29 -7.11
C THR A 386 -19.54 3.09 -6.27
N LEU A 387 -19.51 1.89 -6.88
CA LEU A 387 -19.01 0.66 -6.29
C LEU A 387 -17.71 0.27 -6.99
N MET A 388 -16.60 0.29 -6.25
CA MET A 388 -15.24 0.01 -6.71
C MET A 388 -14.81 -1.39 -6.28
N PHE A 389 -14.54 -2.24 -7.27
CA PHE A 389 -13.95 -3.56 -7.02
C PHE A 389 -12.44 -3.44 -6.78
N VAL A 390 -11.95 -4.10 -5.73
CA VAL A 390 -10.52 -4.17 -5.38
C VAL A 390 -10.13 -5.59 -5.00
N ASP A 391 -8.85 -5.96 -5.18
CA ASP A 391 -8.35 -7.26 -4.73
C ASP A 391 -8.09 -7.21 -3.23
N GLY A 392 -9.02 -7.72 -2.42
CA GLY A 392 -8.91 -7.74 -0.97
C GLY A 392 -7.77 -8.63 -0.44
N THR A 393 -7.07 -9.36 -1.32
CA THR A 393 -5.94 -10.23 -0.97
C THR A 393 -4.56 -9.58 -1.20
N GLN A 394 -4.51 -8.37 -1.78
CA GLN A 394 -3.25 -7.68 -2.07
C GLN A 394 -3.09 -6.45 -1.17
N LEU A 395 -2.00 -6.40 -0.40
CA LEU A 395 -1.75 -5.37 0.60
C LEU A 395 -1.82 -3.95 0.01
N GLY A 396 -1.21 -3.74 -1.16
CA GLY A 396 -1.25 -2.44 -1.83
C GLY A 396 -2.67 -2.00 -2.25
N ARG A 397 -3.56 -2.94 -2.54
CA ARG A 397 -4.96 -2.65 -2.89
C ARG A 397 -5.82 -2.40 -1.67
N VAL A 398 -5.59 -3.16 -0.60
CA VAL A 398 -6.19 -2.91 0.71
C VAL A 398 -5.82 -1.51 1.20
N ASN A 399 -4.54 -1.14 1.17
CA ASN A 399 -4.08 0.19 1.58
C ASN A 399 -4.64 1.31 0.70
N PHE A 400 -4.77 1.09 -0.62
CA PHE A 400 -5.45 2.04 -1.51
C PHE A 400 -6.91 2.25 -1.11
N ALA A 401 -7.65 1.16 -0.90
CA ALA A 401 -9.06 1.23 -0.55
C ALA A 401 -9.29 1.83 0.84
N LEU A 402 -8.38 1.61 1.81
CA LEU A 402 -8.43 2.20 3.15
C LEU A 402 -8.14 3.70 3.16
N ASN A 403 -7.36 4.21 2.21
CA ASN A 403 -6.83 5.58 2.27
C ASN A 403 -7.21 6.45 1.07
N SER A 404 -8.12 5.99 0.20
CA SER A 404 -8.57 6.79 -0.94
C SER A 404 -9.34 8.03 -0.50
N SER A 405 -9.06 9.18 -1.12
CA SER A 405 -9.79 10.43 -0.91
C SER A 405 -11.25 10.37 -1.35
N SER A 406 -11.62 9.37 -2.15
CA SER A 406 -12.99 9.18 -2.65
C SER A 406 -13.83 8.30 -1.73
N ARG A 407 -13.32 7.85 -0.58
CA ARG A 407 -14.03 6.99 0.37
C ARG A 407 -15.28 7.58 0.97
N ASP A 408 -15.55 8.86 0.80
CA ASP A 408 -16.82 9.47 1.23
C ASP A 408 -17.93 9.37 0.17
N THR A 409 -17.60 8.87 -1.03
CA THR A 409 -18.54 8.74 -2.17
C THR A 409 -18.48 7.37 -2.85
N TYR A 410 -17.40 6.59 -2.62
CA TYR A 410 -17.17 5.28 -3.21
C TYR A 410 -17.30 4.17 -2.18
N LEU A 411 -18.06 3.13 -2.52
CA LEU A 411 -18.06 1.86 -1.79
C LEU A 411 -16.94 0.98 -2.36
N TYR A 412 -16.02 0.54 -1.50
CA TYR A 412 -15.00 -0.44 -1.88
C TYR A 412 -15.48 -1.83 -1.50
N ILE A 413 -15.29 -2.81 -2.39
CA ILE A 413 -15.69 -4.18 -2.13
C ILE A 413 -14.64 -5.14 -2.68
N ASP A 414 -14.37 -6.23 -1.94
CA ASP A 414 -13.50 -7.30 -2.44
C ASP A 414 -14.09 -7.90 -3.72
N ALA A 415 -13.26 -7.94 -4.75
CA ALA A 415 -13.55 -8.54 -6.04
C ALA A 415 -13.65 -10.08 -5.96
N ASN A 416 -13.14 -10.68 -4.89
CA ASN A 416 -13.25 -12.12 -4.62
C ASN A 416 -14.51 -12.50 -3.83
N SER A 417 -15.34 -11.54 -3.41
CA SER A 417 -16.54 -11.84 -2.64
C SER A 417 -17.53 -12.72 -3.40
N ASP A 418 -18.04 -13.75 -2.72
CA ASP A 418 -19.11 -14.58 -3.23
C ASP A 418 -20.47 -13.85 -3.21
N ASP A 419 -21.51 -14.48 -3.76
CA ASP A 419 -22.86 -13.89 -3.83
C ASP A 419 -23.42 -13.50 -2.44
N ALA A 420 -23.06 -14.23 -1.37
CA ALA A 420 -23.56 -14.02 -0.01
C ALA A 420 -22.79 -12.91 0.72
N GLU A 421 -21.46 -12.94 0.68
CA GLU A 421 -20.60 -11.87 1.20
C GLU A 421 -20.94 -10.53 0.53
N PHE A 422 -21.06 -10.56 -0.81
CA PHE A 422 -21.38 -9.39 -1.63
C PHE A 422 -22.71 -8.76 -1.21
N ALA A 423 -23.75 -9.59 -1.07
CA ALA A 423 -25.07 -9.14 -0.65
C ALA A 423 -25.07 -8.62 0.79
N SER A 424 -24.40 -9.32 1.71
CA SER A 424 -24.28 -8.92 3.12
C SER A 424 -23.67 -7.52 3.24
N TYR A 425 -22.53 -7.29 2.56
CA TYR A 425 -21.84 -6.01 2.59
C TYR A 425 -22.69 -4.88 2.00
N LEU A 426 -23.27 -5.05 0.81
CA LEU A 426 -24.10 -4.01 0.20
C LEU A 426 -25.35 -3.69 1.02
N ASN A 427 -25.98 -4.68 1.65
CA ASN A 427 -27.20 -4.45 2.42
C ASN A 427 -27.00 -3.48 3.60
N GLN A 428 -25.77 -3.31 4.10
CA GLN A 428 -25.46 -2.29 5.12
C GLN A 428 -25.69 -0.85 4.62
N PHE A 429 -25.58 -0.64 3.30
CA PHE A 429 -25.71 0.66 2.64
C PHE A 429 -27.07 0.84 1.98
N ARG A 430 -28.02 -0.08 2.22
CA ARG A 430 -29.36 0.01 1.66
C ARG A 430 -30.08 1.23 2.19
N LYS A 431 -30.67 2.02 1.30
CA LYS A 431 -31.56 3.12 1.66
C LYS A 431 -32.73 2.56 2.47
N THR A 432 -32.80 2.93 3.73
CA THR A 432 -33.94 2.60 4.57
C THR A 432 -35.13 3.44 4.11
N THR A 433 -36.14 2.79 3.53
CA THR A 433 -37.46 3.40 3.41
C THR A 433 -38.07 3.46 4.81
N ARG A 434 -37.73 4.50 5.58
CA ARG A 434 -38.68 4.98 6.59
C ARG A 434 -39.92 5.37 5.81
N ARG A 435 -40.97 4.54 5.84
CA ARG A 435 -42.32 5.06 5.69
C ARG A 435 -42.43 6.11 6.80
N ALA A 436 -42.59 7.38 6.40
CA ALA A 436 -42.98 8.40 7.34
C ALA A 436 -44.24 7.89 8.09
N PRO A 437 -44.34 8.11 9.41
CA PRO A 437 -45.55 7.76 10.15
C PRO A 437 -46.80 8.41 9.55
#